data_AF-A0A0V0H0S5-F1
#
_entry.id   AF-A0A0V0H0S5-F1
#
_cell.length_a   1.000
_cell.length_b   1.000
_cell.length_c   1.000
_cell.angle_alpha   90.00
_cell.angle_beta   90.00
_cell.angle_gamma   90.00
#
_symmetry.space_group_name_H-M   'P 1'
#
loop_
_entity.id
_entity.type
_entity.pdbx_description
1 polymer ?
#
loop_
_entity_poly.entity_id
_entity_poly.type
_entity_poly.pdbx_seq_one_letter_code
_entity_poly.pdbx_strand_id
1 'polypeptide(L)'
;MATIFFETRKKDKKLCEPETYEKYIKIQEILQFEPSLTNIEVVERYFGPQRKSDVVGFGGAVTSRDLEGGSSAKADLLEDLIASKKEKAALLEKLNVSREENESMNRRMDNIEKK
;
A
#
# COMPACT_ATOMS: atom_id res chain seq x y z
N MET A 1 -1.75 9.36 -19.47
CA MET A 1 -0.29 9.10 -19.50
C MET A 1 0.53 10.22 -20.12
N ALA A 2 0.28 10.64 -21.37
CA ALA A 2 1.10 11.64 -22.09
C ALA A 2 1.36 12.94 -21.30
N THR A 3 0.33 13.53 -20.71
CA THR A 3 0.46 14.76 -19.91
C THR A 3 1.39 14.57 -18.71
N ILE A 4 1.26 13.44 -17.99
CA ILE A 4 2.11 13.12 -16.84
C ILE A 4 3.57 12.96 -17.29
N PHE A 5 3.79 12.27 -18.41
CA PHE A 5 5.13 12.09 -18.98
C PHE A 5 5.78 13.43 -19.37
N PHE A 6 5.03 14.34 -19.99
CA PHE A 6 5.52 15.67 -20.34
C PHE A 6 5.88 16.49 -19.10
N GLU A 7 4.98 16.55 -18.13
CA GLU A 7 5.16 17.34 -16.91
C GLU A 7 6.36 16.90 -16.07
N THR A 8 6.64 15.60 -16.06
CA THR A 8 7.72 15.00 -15.24
C THR A 8 9.09 15.04 -15.92
N ARG A 9 9.14 15.22 -17.24
CA ARG A 9 10.37 15.20 -18.04
C ARG A 9 10.71 16.55 -18.70
N LYS A 10 9.83 17.55 -18.59
CA LYS A 10 10.09 18.89 -19.13
C LYS A 10 11.19 19.60 -18.34
N LYS A 11 12.07 20.28 -19.08
CA LYS A 11 13.02 21.28 -18.57
C LYS A 11 12.68 22.60 -19.24
N ASP A 12 12.49 23.66 -18.45
CA ASP A 12 12.09 24.98 -18.95
C ASP A 12 10.86 24.94 -19.88
N LYS A 13 9.86 24.13 -19.50
CA LYS A 13 8.60 23.89 -20.24
C LYS A 13 8.75 23.16 -21.58
N LYS A 14 9.90 22.55 -21.88
CA LYS A 14 10.14 21.79 -23.11
C LYS A 14 10.79 20.43 -22.83
N LEU A 15 10.61 19.47 -23.74
CA LEU A 15 11.36 18.22 -23.72
C LEU A 15 12.68 18.46 -24.46
N CYS A 16 13.79 18.55 -23.72
CA CYS A 16 15.10 18.87 -24.29
C CYS A 16 15.82 17.65 -24.87
N GLU A 17 15.59 16.46 -24.31
CA GLU A 17 16.25 15.25 -24.76
C GLU A 17 15.48 14.61 -25.93
N PRO A 18 16.15 14.31 -27.06
CA PRO A 18 15.51 13.70 -28.24
C PRO A 18 14.80 12.39 -27.91
N GLU A 19 15.42 11.50 -27.12
CA GLU A 19 14.82 10.22 -26.72
C GLU A 19 13.53 10.41 -25.91
N THR A 20 13.51 11.43 -25.04
CA THR A 20 12.34 11.76 -24.24
C THR A 20 11.23 12.32 -25.11
N TYR A 21 11.58 13.14 -26.10
CA TYR A 21 10.62 13.67 -27.08
C TYR A 21 10.00 12.56 -27.94
N GLU A 22 10.81 11.63 -28.45
CA GLU A 22 10.31 10.48 -29.21
C GLU A 22 9.37 9.60 -28.39
N LYS A 23 9.73 9.31 -27.13
CA LYS A 23 8.85 8.56 -26.21
C LYS A 23 7.53 9.29 -25.97
N TYR A 24 7.56 10.61 -25.82
CA TYR A 24 6.36 11.41 -25.65
C TYR A 24 5.42 11.33 -26.86
N ILE A 25 5.95 11.47 -28.08
CA ILE A 25 5.15 11.34 -29.32
C ILE A 25 4.51 9.95 -29.41
N LYS A 26 5.31 8.90 -29.20
CA LYS A 26 4.82 7.52 -29.23
C LYS A 26 3.69 7.28 -28.21
N ILE A 27 3.84 7.79 -26.98
CA ILE A 27 2.78 7.72 -25.96
C ILE A 27 1.51 8.47 -26.42
N GLN A 28 1.64 9.62 -27.09
CA GLN A 28 0.49 10.33 -27.66
C GLN A 28 -0.20 9.50 -28.75
N GLU A 29 0.56 8.89 -29.66
CA GLU A 29 0.02 8.05 -30.73
C GLU A 29 -0.76 6.86 -30.19
N ILE A 30 -0.24 6.15 -29.19
CA ILE A 30 -0.94 5.02 -28.57
C ILE A 30 -2.25 5.47 -27.91
N LEU A 31 -2.24 6.61 -27.20
CA LEU A 31 -3.46 7.12 -26.56
C LEU A 31 -4.50 7.62 -27.57
N GLN A 32 -4.07 8.05 -28.76
CA GLN A 32 -4.98 8.40 -29.85
C GLN A 32 -5.58 7.15 -30.51
N PHE A 33 -4.78 6.11 -30.72
CA PHE A 33 -5.21 4.88 -31.37
C PHE A 33 -6.06 4.00 -30.43
N GLU A 34 -5.67 3.90 -29.17
CA GLU A 34 -6.33 3.09 -28.13
C GLU A 34 -6.55 3.92 -26.85
N PRO A 35 -7.57 4.80 -26.83
CA PRO A 35 -7.84 5.68 -25.68
C PRO A 35 -8.33 4.93 -24.43
N SER A 36 -8.77 3.68 -24.58
CA SER A 36 -9.22 2.83 -23.47
C SER A 36 -8.09 2.20 -22.67
N LEU A 37 -6.83 2.29 -23.14
CA LEU A 37 -5.70 1.74 -22.42
C LEU A 37 -5.48 2.44 -21.09
N THR A 38 -5.21 1.64 -20.08
CA THR A 38 -4.80 2.14 -18.78
C THR A 38 -3.37 2.69 -18.84
N ASN A 39 -3.03 3.59 -17.91
CA ASN A 39 -1.67 4.14 -17.85
C ASN A 39 -0.60 3.06 -17.69
N ILE A 40 -0.89 1.96 -16.97
CA ILE A 40 0.06 0.86 -16.75
C ILE A 40 0.32 0.08 -18.05
N GLU A 41 -0.71 -0.21 -18.84
CA GLU A 41 -0.54 -0.90 -20.13
C GLU A 41 0.28 -0.07 -21.12
N VAL A 42 0.05 1.26 -21.14
CA VAL A 42 0.85 2.18 -21.97
C VAL A 42 2.32 2.18 -21.53
N VAL A 43 2.60 2.15 -20.22
CA VAL A 43 3.97 2.07 -19.69
C VAL A 43 4.61 0.73 -20.06
N GLU A 44 3.91 -0.38 -19.87
CA GLU A 44 4.46 -1.72 -20.12
C GLU A 44 4.83 -1.94 -21.60
N ARG A 45 4.09 -1.34 -22.54
CA ARG A 45 4.42 -1.38 -23.98
C ARG A 45 5.77 -0.73 -24.31
N TYR A 46 6.23 0.27 -23.56
CA TYR A 46 7.47 1.00 -23.85
C TYR A 46 8.63 0.66 -22.92
N PHE A 47 8.34 0.45 -21.65
CA PHE A 47 9.33 0.24 -20.59
C PHE A 47 9.47 -1.24 -20.20
N GLY A 48 8.66 -2.11 -20.80
CA GLY A 48 8.58 -3.53 -20.47
C GLY A 48 7.70 -3.80 -19.25
N PRO A 49 7.47 -5.08 -18.92
CA PRO A 49 6.60 -5.49 -17.81
C PRO A 49 6.98 -4.77 -16.51
N GLN A 50 6.00 -4.11 -15.89
CA GLN A 50 6.20 -3.39 -14.63
C GLN A 50 5.75 -4.30 -13.49
N ARG A 51 6.58 -4.46 -12.46
CA ARG A 51 6.12 -5.15 -11.24
C ARG A 51 5.11 -4.23 -10.57
N LYS A 52 3.88 -4.71 -10.33
CA LYS A 52 2.84 -3.93 -9.64
C LYS A 52 3.21 -3.52 -8.21
N SER A 53 4.19 -4.19 -7.60
CA SER A 53 4.83 -3.80 -6.33
C SER A 53 5.75 -2.60 -6.46
N ASP A 54 6.24 -2.34 -7.67
CA ASP A 54 7.21 -1.30 -7.97
C ASP A 54 6.48 -0.16 -8.67
N VAL A 55 5.72 0.62 -7.89
CA VAL A 55 5.28 1.94 -8.36
C VAL A 55 6.52 2.84 -8.36
N VAL A 56 7.33 2.74 -9.41
CA VAL A 56 8.43 3.66 -9.66
C VAL A 56 7.81 4.98 -10.10
N GLY A 57 7.83 5.98 -9.22
CA GLY A 57 7.41 7.33 -9.56
C GLY A 57 8.22 7.85 -10.76
N PHE A 58 7.55 8.10 -11.88
CA PHE A 58 8.15 8.85 -12.99
C PHE A 58 8.19 10.33 -12.58
N GLY A 59 9.37 10.84 -12.22
CA GLY A 59 9.58 12.23 -11.84
C GLY A 59 10.51 12.33 -10.64
N GLY A 60 11.47 13.26 -10.68
CA GLY A 60 12.57 13.35 -9.72
C GLY A 60 12.17 13.26 -8.24
N ALA A 61 13.00 12.54 -7.48
CA ALA A 61 13.14 12.54 -6.02
C ALA A 61 11.94 12.05 -5.19
N VAL A 62 11.49 10.81 -5.40
CA VAL A 62 11.14 9.95 -4.25
C VAL A 62 12.31 9.00 -4.07
N THR A 63 13.26 9.39 -3.25
CA THR A 63 14.37 8.55 -2.85
C THR A 63 13.88 7.53 -1.82
N SER A 64 14.60 6.43 -1.61
CA SER A 64 14.27 5.48 -0.54
C SER A 64 14.17 6.17 0.83
N ARG A 65 14.86 7.31 1.03
CA ARG A 65 14.77 8.14 2.25
C ARG A 65 13.43 8.85 2.41
N ASP A 66 12.71 9.09 1.33
CA ASP A 66 11.36 9.68 1.37
C ASP A 66 10.30 8.60 1.69
N LEU A 67 10.63 7.32 1.47
CA LEU A 67 9.80 6.15 1.81
C LEU A 67 10.13 5.58 3.19
N GLU A 68 11.40 5.66 3.60
CA GLU A 68 11.84 5.44 4.97
C GLU A 68 11.40 6.66 5.80
N GLY A 69 10.12 6.68 6.21
CA GLY A 69 9.66 7.65 7.20
C GLY A 69 10.67 7.76 8.33
N GLY A 70 11.00 8.99 8.73
CA GLY A 70 12.14 9.27 9.62
C GLY A 70 12.17 8.34 10.84
N SER A 71 13.38 7.96 11.27
CA SER A 71 13.65 6.97 12.34
C SER A 71 12.71 7.02 13.56
N SER A 72 12.23 8.22 13.94
CA SER A 72 11.24 8.39 15.01
C SER A 72 9.91 7.66 14.73
N ALA A 73 9.38 7.76 13.51
CA ALA A 73 8.10 7.13 13.14
C ALA A 73 8.16 5.60 13.24
N LYS A 74 9.33 4.99 13.02
CA LYS A 74 9.51 3.55 13.16
C LYS A 74 9.57 3.11 14.63
N ALA A 75 10.16 3.92 15.49
CA ALA A 75 10.22 3.65 16.93
C ALA A 75 8.82 3.77 17.57
N ASP A 76 8.08 4.83 17.23
CA ASP A 76 6.72 5.06 17.71
C ASP A 76 5.78 3.90 17.29
N LEU A 77 5.86 3.47 16.03
CA LEU A 77 5.08 2.32 15.53
C LEU A 77 5.45 0.99 16.22
N LEU A 78 6.70 0.83 16.64
CA LEU A 78 7.13 -0.35 17.39
C LEU A 78 6.58 -0.34 18.81
N GLU A 79 6.56 0.82 19.48
CA GLU A 79 5.93 0.96 20.79
C GLU A 79 4.43 0.66 20.72
N ASP A 80 3.73 1.23 19.74
CA ASP A 80 2.31 0.96 19.51
C ASP A 80 2.03 -0.53 19.27
N LEU A 81 2.87 -1.19 18.48
CA LEU A 81 2.75 -2.62 18.20
C LEU A 81 2.97 -3.46 19.47
N ILE A 82 3.93 -3.08 20.31
CA ILE A 82 4.19 -3.77 21.59
C ILE A 82 3.03 -3.56 22.56
N ALA A 83 2.51 -2.34 22.67
CA ALA A 83 1.35 -2.01 23.50
C ALA A 83 0.11 -2.81 23.08
N SER A 84 -0.20 -2.83 21.78
CA SER A 84 -1.32 -3.58 21.21
C SER A 84 -1.21 -5.09 21.47
N LYS A 85 -0.01 -5.67 21.35
CA LYS A 85 0.22 -7.08 21.67
C LYS A 85 -0.04 -7.39 23.14
N LYS A 86 0.37 -6.51 24.05
CA LYS A 86 0.15 -6.67 25.50
C LYS A 86 -1.34 -6.57 25.84
N GLU A 87 -2.04 -5.61 25.26
CA GLU A 87 -3.48 -5.46 25.44
C GLU A 87 -4.24 -6.70 24.94
N LYS A 88 -3.90 -7.20 23.75
CA LYS A 88 -4.49 -8.43 23.20
C LYS A 88 -4.30 -9.63 24.12
N ALA A 89 -3.12 -9.79 24.71
CA ALA A 89 -2.84 -10.87 25.65
C ALA A 89 -3.72 -10.78 26.91
N ALA A 90 -3.83 -9.58 27.49
CA ALA A 90 -4.69 -9.35 28.66
C ALA A 90 -6.18 -9.58 28.36
N LEU A 91 -6.64 -9.22 27.16
CA LEU A 91 -8.02 -9.47 26.74
C LEU A 91 -8.30 -10.97 26.55
N LEU A 92 -7.35 -11.73 25.98
CA LEU A 92 -7.47 -13.18 25.84
C LEU A 92 -7.54 -13.89 27.19
N GLU A 93 -6.74 -13.46 28.16
CA GLU A 93 -6.78 -14.00 29.52
C GLU A 93 -8.16 -13.78 30.17
N LYS A 94 -8.68 -12.54 30.10
CA LYS A 94 -10.02 -12.20 30.62
C LYS A 94 -11.12 -13.01 29.93
N LEU A 95 -11.02 -13.24 28.61
CA LEU A 95 -11.99 -14.02 27.85
C LEU A 95 -11.99 -15.49 28.31
N ASN A 96 -10.81 -16.08 28.53
CA ASN A 96 -10.71 -17.45 29.01
C ASN A 96 -11.31 -17.61 30.42
N VAL A 97 -11.01 -16.71 31.35
CA VAL A 97 -11.62 -16.73 32.70
C VAL A 97 -13.13 -16.64 32.62
N SER A 98 -13.66 -15.69 31.83
CA SER A 98 -15.11 -15.54 31.67
C SER A 98 -15.77 -16.76 31.00
N ARG A 99 -15.07 -17.44 30.09
CA ARG A 99 -15.54 -18.69 29.48
C ARG A 99 -15.62 -19.81 30.52
N GLU A 100 -14.60 -19.98 31.35
CA GLU A 100 -14.58 -20.99 32.41
C GLU A 100 -15.69 -20.76 33.44
N GLU A 101 -15.92 -19.50 33.84
CA GLU A 101 -17.02 -19.13 34.73
C GLU A 101 -18.40 -19.47 34.13
N ASN A 102 -18.61 -19.15 32.85
CA ASN A 102 -19.84 -19.48 32.14
C ASN A 102 -20.06 -21.00 32.01
N GLU A 103 -19.01 -21.76 31.71
CA GLU A 103 -19.11 -23.22 31.68
C GLU A 103 -19.44 -23.81 33.06
N SER A 104 -18.83 -23.28 34.11
CA SER A 104 -19.12 -23.66 35.50
C SER A 104 -20.57 -23.35 35.88
N MET A 105 -21.07 -22.18 35.53
CA MET A 105 -22.47 -21.79 35.75
C MET A 105 -23.44 -22.70 34.99
N ASN A 106 -23.19 -22.98 33.71
CA ASN A 106 -24.01 -23.90 32.93
C ASN A 106 -24.08 -25.29 33.56
N ARG A 107 -22.95 -25.85 33.99
CA ARG A 107 -22.94 -27.16 34.68
C ARG A 107 -23.76 -27.14 35.96
N ARG A 108 -23.73 -26.03 36.72
CA ARG A 108 -24.55 -25.87 37.93
C ARG A 108 -26.04 -25.77 37.60
N MET A 109 -26.40 -25.10 36.52
CA MET A 109 -27.78 -24.97 36.03
C MET A 109 -28.34 -26.33 35.59
N ASP A 110 -27.58 -27.08 34.78
CA ASP A 110 -27.96 -28.42 34.32
C ASP A 110 -28.24 -29.40 35.48
N ASN A 111 -27.50 -29.27 36.58
CA ASN A 111 -27.70 -30.10 37.77
C ASN A 111 -28.95 -29.74 38.58
N ILE A 112 -29.40 -28.47 38.50
CA ILE A 112 -30.64 -28.02 39.15
C ILE A 112 -31.85 -28.45 38.32
N GLU A 113 -31.78 -28.32 36.99
CA GLU A 113 -32.88 -28.71 36.08
C GLU A 113 -33.17 -30.22 36.06
N LYS A 114 -32.18 -31.05 36.42
CA LYS A 114 -32.32 -32.51 36.51
C LYS A 114 -32.94 -33.01 37.82
N LYS A 115 -33.24 -32.12 38.77
CA LYS A 115 -33.72 -32.44 40.12
C LYS A 115 -35.20 -32.11 40.26
#